data_AF-A0A2D5W687-F1
#
_entry.id   AF-A0A2D5W687-F1
#
_cell.length_a   1.000
_cell.length_b   1.000
_cell.length_c   1.000
_cell.angle_alpha   90.00
_cell.angle_beta   90.00
_cell.angle_gamma   90.00
#
_symmetry.space_group_name_H-M   'P 1'
#
loop_
_entity.id
_entity.type
_entity.pdbx_description
1 polymer ?
#
loop_
_entity_poly.entity_id
_entity_poly.type
_entity_poly.pdbx_seq_one_letter_code
_entity_poly.pdbx_strand_id
1 'polypeptide(L)'
;MSLRLLLSTLLLITPALAQEEQRPAAQLPREQAGAAQKPQAAQGPAWTAASLKARLDAAARWLRGQQEPNSGYYGDKNHSQVETTSWVLRALAECPRHYQHQDGPFISLAIEFLLRHQSVDGSIRDWGTSGSAVRAQTMHAVIALEHFGDESLVKNLDRAYAYLGDWDPGVLLGPIYGDTDKARARVNKLWAAGNPEGYWDGPRGSVIETARAVIELSRIYEVVRPRGGGPGQTTALPAFTEADRTETLGSMTRGALFLIMASEDSKAGKWGAPGQPDAGISAMVLAALQSLPAPRPAGVQGAIDAGLDWLVSLQREDGSIHDGKLASYITSASIMALAASGEERHRAALPAARDFLIALQADEGEGYSEGDLYYGGIGYGGDERPDLSNLQMALEALAASGLEKDHEAFKRAMTFLERCQNRSESNDTERSVDGTLIVPGDDGGSAYAPGDSPAGFVTLADGRKVPRSYGSMTYALLKGFIFAGLPKDDPRMQAAWEWVREHYTLDVNPGFEQSPDPAAAYQGLFYYFHTMARALDLYGADTITDQNGQVHAWRSELAGRLVAMQSPDNGSWINHNAPRWWEGNPVLATSYALLSLGSALPQ
;
A
#
# COMPACT_ATOMS: atom_id res chain seq x y z
N MET A 1 -5.27 -55.53 -31.47
CA MET A 1 -6.62 -56.07 -31.19
C MET A 1 -7.39 -55.04 -30.38
N SER A 2 -8.70 -54.96 -30.60
CA SER A 2 -9.65 -53.96 -30.06
C SER A 2 -9.94 -54.17 -28.54
N LEU A 3 -10.71 -53.37 -27.78
CA LEU A 3 -11.91 -52.55 -28.11
C LEU A 3 -12.43 -51.70 -26.88
N ARG A 4 -12.96 -50.47 -27.12
CA ARG A 4 -14.02 -49.70 -26.35
C ARG A 4 -13.79 -49.29 -24.85
N LEU A 5 -14.14 -48.10 -24.32
CA LEU A 5 -15.37 -47.23 -24.32
C LEU A 5 -16.49 -47.75 -23.36
N LEU A 6 -17.18 -46.99 -22.47
CA LEU A 6 -17.44 -45.52 -22.32
C LEU A 6 -17.78 -45.05 -20.86
N LEU A 7 -17.50 -43.76 -20.57
CA LEU A 7 -18.18 -42.71 -19.74
C LEU A 7 -19.44 -42.95 -18.83
N SER A 8 -19.43 -42.24 -17.68
CA SER A 8 -20.44 -41.23 -17.19
C SER A 8 -21.66 -41.50 -16.25
N THR A 9 -21.73 -40.63 -15.21
CA THR A 9 -22.88 -39.84 -14.63
C THR A 9 -23.92 -40.35 -13.61
N LEU A 10 -23.97 -39.61 -12.47
CA LEU A 10 -25.09 -39.03 -11.67
C LEU A 10 -26.04 -39.84 -10.72
N LEU A 11 -26.20 -39.24 -9.51
CA LEU A 11 -27.43 -38.93 -8.73
C LEU A 11 -28.08 -39.88 -7.67
N LEU A 12 -28.44 -39.28 -6.50
CA LEU A 12 -29.56 -39.58 -5.54
C LEU A 12 -29.46 -40.85 -4.63
N ILE A 13 -30.13 -41.00 -3.44
CA ILE A 13 -30.52 -40.12 -2.30
C ILE A 13 -30.94 -41.00 -1.07
N THR A 14 -30.43 -40.75 0.17
CA THR A 14 -31.01 -41.14 1.51
C THR A 14 -31.38 -42.65 1.76
N PRO A 15 -32.10 -43.13 2.84
CA PRO A 15 -32.63 -42.51 4.09
C PRO A 15 -32.54 -43.33 5.41
N ALA A 16 -32.94 -42.69 6.53
CA ALA A 16 -33.66 -43.27 7.71
C ALA A 16 -34.26 -42.08 8.52
N LEU A 17 -35.57 -41.90 8.73
CA LEU A 17 -36.57 -42.66 9.52
C LEU A 17 -36.29 -42.68 11.04
N ALA A 18 -37.24 -42.42 11.98
CA ALA A 18 -38.62 -41.89 11.89
C ALA A 18 -39.21 -41.58 13.31
N GLN A 19 -40.43 -41.03 13.34
CA GLN A 19 -41.50 -41.11 14.37
C GLN A 19 -41.90 -39.86 15.18
N GLU A 20 -43.21 -39.76 15.38
CA GLU A 20 -44.01 -38.68 15.99
C GLU A 20 -44.41 -39.03 17.45
N GLU A 21 -44.87 -38.04 18.25
CA GLU A 21 -46.28 -38.00 18.71
C GLU A 21 -46.66 -36.73 19.52
N GLN A 22 -47.76 -36.10 19.08
CA GLN A 22 -48.90 -35.49 19.81
C GLN A 22 -48.76 -34.46 20.97
N ARG A 23 -49.69 -33.49 20.95
CA ARG A 23 -50.00 -32.48 21.99
C ARG A 23 -51.21 -32.90 22.86
N PRO A 24 -51.41 -32.23 24.01
CA PRO A 24 -52.75 -31.74 24.36
C PRO A 24 -52.77 -30.25 24.79
N ALA A 25 -53.96 -29.70 25.09
CA ALA A 25 -54.16 -28.26 25.33
C ALA A 25 -55.10 -27.92 26.51
N ALA A 26 -54.87 -26.72 27.08
CA ALA A 26 -55.78 -25.82 27.82
C ALA A 26 -56.32 -26.19 29.23
N GLN A 27 -56.11 -25.28 30.19
CA GLN A 27 -57.11 -24.81 31.18
C GLN A 27 -56.69 -23.47 31.85
N LEU A 28 -57.69 -22.65 32.20
CA LEU A 28 -57.67 -21.36 32.95
C LEU A 28 -58.44 -21.56 34.29
N PRO A 29 -58.53 -20.65 35.32
CA PRO A 29 -58.51 -19.17 35.25
C PRO A 29 -58.01 -18.35 36.50
N ARG A 30 -58.23 -17.01 36.45
CA ARG A 30 -58.43 -15.99 37.53
C ARG A 30 -57.33 -14.98 37.93
N GLU A 31 -57.53 -13.75 37.43
CA GLU A 31 -57.47 -12.42 38.10
C GLU A 31 -56.56 -12.18 39.32
N GLN A 32 -55.69 -11.16 39.22
CA GLN A 32 -55.87 -9.92 40.00
C GLN A 32 -55.17 -8.69 39.40
N ALA A 33 -55.62 -7.51 39.81
CA ALA A 33 -55.45 -6.22 39.14
C ALA A 33 -54.06 -5.57 39.25
N GLY A 34 -53.73 -4.79 38.20
CA GLY A 34 -53.47 -3.36 38.40
C GLY A 34 -52.06 -2.90 38.77
N ALA A 35 -51.21 -2.71 37.75
CA ALA A 35 -50.20 -1.66 37.76
C ALA A 35 -50.06 -1.08 36.35
N ALA A 36 -50.23 0.23 36.19
CA ALA A 36 -50.09 0.89 34.90
C ALA A 36 -48.61 0.92 34.48
N GLN A 37 -48.21 0.00 33.60
CA GLN A 37 -46.93 0.11 32.91
C GLN A 37 -47.00 1.31 31.94
N LYS A 38 -46.01 2.21 32.05
CA LYS A 38 -45.73 3.23 31.04
C LYS A 38 -45.63 2.56 29.66
N PRO A 39 -45.94 3.26 28.55
CA PRO A 39 -45.76 2.72 27.21
C PRO A 39 -44.35 2.14 27.10
N GLN A 40 -44.28 0.84 26.83
CA GLN A 40 -43.02 0.13 26.70
C GLN A 40 -42.31 0.75 25.50
N ALA A 41 -41.27 1.54 25.75
CA ALA A 41 -40.52 2.21 24.69
C ALA A 41 -40.03 1.12 23.73
N ALA A 42 -40.47 1.20 22.47
CA ALA A 42 -40.18 0.18 21.48
C ALA A 42 -38.66 -0.04 21.43
N GLN A 43 -38.22 -1.28 21.64
CA GLN A 43 -36.82 -1.66 21.53
C GLN A 43 -36.43 -1.58 20.05
N GLY A 44 -36.03 -0.38 19.62
CA GLY A 44 -35.45 -0.15 18.30
C GLY A 44 -34.12 -0.92 18.17
N PRO A 45 -33.70 -1.25 16.94
CA PRO A 45 -32.48 -2.03 16.72
C PRO A 45 -31.27 -1.31 17.32
N ALA A 46 -30.48 -2.04 18.12
CA ALA A 46 -29.30 -1.51 18.80
C ALA A 46 -28.10 -1.40 17.84
N TRP A 47 -28.19 -0.51 16.85
CA TRP A 47 -27.04 -0.14 16.03
C TRP A 47 -26.12 0.83 16.78
N THR A 48 -24.83 0.71 16.52
CA THR A 48 -23.77 1.61 16.98
C THR A 48 -23.15 2.33 15.79
N ALA A 49 -22.29 3.33 16.03
CA ALA A 49 -21.52 3.95 14.94
C ALA A 49 -20.66 2.91 14.19
N ALA A 50 -20.09 1.93 14.90
CA ALA A 50 -19.31 0.84 14.31
C ALA A 50 -20.17 -0.09 13.43
N SER A 51 -21.36 -0.50 13.90
CA SER A 51 -22.25 -1.34 13.07
C SER A 51 -22.81 -0.54 11.87
N LEU A 52 -23.02 0.77 12.03
CA LEU A 52 -23.41 1.66 10.93
C LEU A 52 -22.31 1.76 9.87
N LYS A 53 -21.04 1.94 10.27
CA LYS A 53 -19.91 1.86 9.33
C LYS A 53 -19.84 0.51 8.64
N ALA A 54 -19.97 -0.60 9.38
CA ALA A 54 -19.94 -1.95 8.79
C ALA A 54 -21.08 -2.16 7.77
N ARG A 55 -22.27 -1.59 8.01
CA ARG A 55 -23.39 -1.63 7.07
C ARG A 55 -23.15 -0.77 5.83
N LEU A 56 -22.53 0.41 5.99
CA LEU A 56 -22.09 1.26 4.88
C LEU A 56 -21.00 0.59 4.03
N ASP A 57 -20.03 -0.06 4.66
CA ASP A 57 -18.98 -0.85 3.99
C ASP A 57 -19.57 -2.03 3.19
N ALA A 58 -20.61 -2.70 3.72
CA ALA A 58 -21.33 -3.75 3.01
C ALA A 58 -22.11 -3.22 1.80
N ALA A 59 -22.81 -2.10 1.96
CA ALA A 59 -23.56 -1.44 0.90
C ALA A 59 -22.67 -0.94 -0.25
N ALA A 60 -21.53 -0.32 0.07
CA ALA A 60 -20.54 0.09 -0.92
C ALA A 60 -19.95 -1.11 -1.67
N ARG A 61 -19.68 -2.23 -0.98
CA ARG A 61 -19.24 -3.49 -1.62
C ARG A 61 -20.32 -4.05 -2.55
N TRP A 62 -21.59 -4.02 -2.15
CA TRP A 62 -22.70 -4.47 -2.99
C TRP A 62 -22.86 -3.60 -4.23
N LEU A 63 -22.83 -2.27 -4.08
CA LEU A 63 -22.90 -1.30 -5.18
C LEU A 63 -21.82 -1.53 -6.22
N ARG A 64 -20.56 -1.71 -5.79
CA ARG A 64 -19.44 -2.07 -6.67
C ARG A 64 -19.73 -3.29 -7.55
N GLY A 65 -20.42 -4.29 -7.02
CA GLY A 65 -20.82 -5.50 -7.73
C GLY A 65 -21.95 -5.31 -8.76
N GLN A 66 -22.57 -4.13 -8.85
CA GLN A 66 -23.67 -3.83 -9.79
C GLN A 66 -23.21 -3.11 -11.07
N GLN A 67 -21.91 -2.93 -11.28
CA GLN A 67 -21.39 -2.28 -12.48
C GLN A 67 -21.54 -3.20 -13.71
N GLU A 68 -21.93 -2.67 -14.86
CA GLU A 68 -21.83 -3.42 -16.12
C GLU A 68 -20.34 -3.51 -16.52
N PRO A 69 -19.75 -4.72 -16.57
CA PRO A 69 -18.29 -4.89 -16.59
C PRO A 69 -17.59 -4.43 -17.87
N ASN A 70 -18.30 -4.21 -18.97
CA ASN A 70 -17.72 -3.79 -20.25
C ASN A 70 -17.82 -2.27 -20.48
N SER A 71 -18.90 -1.66 -20.00
CA SER A 71 -19.30 -0.30 -20.34
C SER A 71 -19.07 0.69 -19.20
N GLY A 72 -18.99 0.20 -17.97
CA GLY A 72 -18.68 1.00 -16.76
C GLY A 72 -19.88 1.63 -16.06
N TYR A 73 -21.08 1.57 -16.63
CA TYR A 73 -22.28 2.16 -16.04
C TYR A 73 -22.90 1.30 -14.94
N TYR A 74 -23.74 1.95 -14.14
CA TYR A 74 -24.67 1.32 -13.22
C TYR A 74 -26.11 1.54 -13.69
N GLY A 75 -27.00 0.57 -13.46
CA GLY A 75 -28.43 0.67 -13.79
C GLY A 75 -28.91 -0.31 -14.86
N ASP A 76 -30.14 -0.13 -15.35
CA ASP A 76 -30.71 -0.94 -16.42
C ASP A 76 -30.16 -0.50 -17.77
N LYS A 77 -29.74 -1.47 -18.60
CA LYS A 77 -29.30 -1.25 -19.99
C LYS A 77 -30.28 -0.43 -20.86
N ASN A 78 -31.56 -0.36 -20.48
CA ASN A 78 -32.59 0.35 -21.23
C ASN A 78 -32.86 1.78 -20.71
N HIS A 79 -32.58 2.11 -19.44
CA HIS A 79 -33.02 3.38 -18.83
C HIS A 79 -32.13 3.90 -17.69
N SER A 80 -31.95 5.23 -17.64
CA SER A 80 -31.39 5.98 -16.50
C SER A 80 -29.95 5.61 -16.11
N GLN A 81 -29.08 5.29 -17.07
CA GLN A 81 -27.70 4.87 -16.80
C GLN A 81 -26.86 6.03 -16.26
N VAL A 82 -26.94 7.22 -16.87
CA VAL A 82 -26.26 8.44 -16.41
C VAL A 82 -26.71 8.83 -15.00
N GLU A 83 -28.02 8.83 -14.74
CA GLU A 83 -28.52 9.15 -13.38
C GLU A 83 -28.04 8.11 -12.36
N THR A 84 -28.20 6.83 -12.65
CA THR A 84 -27.84 5.75 -11.71
C THR A 84 -26.34 5.74 -11.43
N THR A 85 -25.51 5.85 -12.47
CA THR A 85 -24.05 5.93 -12.37
C THR A 85 -23.62 7.13 -11.51
N SER A 86 -24.26 8.28 -11.70
CA SER A 86 -24.00 9.47 -10.88
C SER A 86 -24.34 9.27 -9.40
N TRP A 87 -25.48 8.64 -9.11
CA TRP A 87 -25.86 8.30 -7.72
C TRP A 87 -24.85 7.33 -7.08
N VAL A 88 -24.40 6.30 -7.80
CA VAL A 88 -23.43 5.31 -7.27
C VAL A 88 -22.07 5.94 -7.03
N LEU A 89 -21.52 6.70 -7.99
CA LEU A 89 -20.24 7.40 -7.84
C LEU A 89 -20.25 8.31 -6.60
N ARG A 90 -21.28 9.16 -6.48
CA ARG A 90 -21.46 10.03 -5.31
C ARG A 90 -21.60 9.24 -4.01
N ALA A 91 -22.31 8.11 -4.01
CA ALA A 91 -22.44 7.26 -2.83
C ALA A 91 -21.12 6.62 -2.41
N LEU A 92 -20.23 6.28 -3.35
CA LEU A 92 -18.91 5.76 -3.05
C LEU A 92 -17.98 6.87 -2.52
N ALA A 93 -18.00 8.08 -3.10
CA ALA A 93 -17.22 9.21 -2.58
C ALA A 93 -17.67 9.68 -1.18
N GLU A 94 -18.98 9.78 -0.95
CA GLU A 94 -19.53 10.27 0.33
C GLU A 94 -19.53 9.22 1.45
N CYS A 95 -19.25 7.94 1.17
CA CYS A 95 -19.22 6.90 2.21
C CYS A 95 -17.98 7.00 3.12
N PRO A 96 -17.96 6.34 4.32
CA PRO A 96 -16.84 6.43 5.27
C PRO A 96 -15.50 5.82 4.80
N ARG A 97 -15.41 5.35 3.55
CA ARG A 97 -14.16 4.95 2.88
C ARG A 97 -13.61 6.03 1.96
N HIS A 98 -14.40 7.04 1.63
CA HIS A 98 -14.04 8.15 0.74
C HIS A 98 -13.40 7.69 -0.56
N TYR A 99 -14.12 6.89 -1.35
CA TYR A 99 -13.57 6.32 -2.57
C TYR A 99 -13.08 7.41 -3.54
N GLN A 100 -11.88 7.25 -4.08
CA GLN A 100 -11.19 8.18 -4.98
C GLN A 100 -11.16 7.67 -6.44
N HIS A 101 -10.71 8.50 -7.37
CA HIS A 101 -10.68 8.17 -8.81
C HIS A 101 -9.88 6.88 -9.08
N GLN A 102 -8.77 6.71 -8.37
CA GLN A 102 -7.84 5.59 -8.51
C GLN A 102 -8.30 4.26 -7.87
N ASP A 103 -9.41 4.22 -7.13
CA ASP A 103 -9.76 3.04 -6.31
C ASP A 103 -10.28 1.82 -7.11
N GLY A 104 -10.32 1.94 -8.44
CA GLY A 104 -10.47 0.83 -9.37
C GLY A 104 -11.45 1.08 -10.51
N PRO A 105 -11.63 0.09 -11.41
CA PRO A 105 -12.48 0.22 -12.61
C PRO A 105 -13.96 0.53 -12.29
N PHE A 106 -14.41 0.24 -11.08
CA PHE A 106 -15.75 0.58 -10.60
C PHE A 106 -15.95 2.10 -10.36
N ILE A 107 -14.87 2.87 -10.25
CA ILE A 107 -14.90 4.34 -10.26
C ILE A 107 -14.50 4.86 -11.65
N SER A 108 -13.33 4.47 -12.17
CA SER A 108 -12.79 5.08 -13.40
C SER A 108 -13.66 4.82 -14.64
N LEU A 109 -14.14 3.60 -14.88
CA LEU A 109 -15.02 3.31 -16.02
C LEU A 109 -16.39 3.99 -15.90
N ALA A 110 -16.84 4.25 -14.66
CA ALA A 110 -18.08 4.99 -14.39
C ALA A 110 -17.91 6.50 -14.66
N ILE A 111 -16.76 7.07 -14.33
CA ILE A 111 -16.37 8.44 -14.70
C ILE A 111 -16.24 8.56 -16.22
N GLU A 112 -15.50 7.67 -16.88
CA GLU A 112 -15.40 7.60 -18.34
C GLU A 112 -16.75 7.42 -19.02
N PHE A 113 -17.67 6.65 -18.42
CA PHE A 113 -19.03 6.53 -18.91
C PHE A 113 -19.77 7.87 -18.89
N LEU A 114 -19.74 8.60 -17.76
CA LEU A 114 -20.38 9.93 -17.68
C LEU A 114 -19.74 10.93 -18.66
N LEU A 115 -18.42 10.96 -18.77
CA LEU A 115 -17.70 11.83 -19.71
C LEU A 115 -18.07 11.55 -21.18
N ARG A 116 -18.20 10.27 -21.56
CA ARG A 116 -18.66 9.86 -22.91
C ARG A 116 -20.12 10.25 -23.20
N HIS A 117 -20.91 10.56 -22.18
CA HIS A 117 -22.29 11.05 -22.30
C HIS A 117 -22.40 12.58 -22.28
N GLN A 118 -21.29 13.31 -22.23
CA GLN A 118 -21.29 14.76 -22.40
C GLN A 118 -21.50 15.13 -23.88
N SER A 119 -22.62 15.80 -24.15
CA SER A 119 -22.99 16.30 -25.47
C SER A 119 -22.23 17.58 -25.85
N VAL A 120 -22.29 17.97 -27.13
CA VAL A 120 -21.66 19.21 -27.65
C VAL A 120 -22.19 20.47 -26.95
N ASP A 121 -23.45 20.43 -26.52
CA ASP A 121 -24.10 21.49 -25.72
C ASP A 121 -23.63 21.54 -24.24
N GLY A 122 -22.76 20.62 -23.82
CA GLY A 122 -22.24 20.50 -22.46
C GLY A 122 -23.04 19.62 -21.51
N SER A 123 -24.29 19.29 -21.84
CA SER A 123 -25.14 18.44 -20.99
C SER A 123 -24.65 16.99 -20.95
N ILE A 124 -24.82 16.33 -19.80
CA ILE A 124 -24.47 14.92 -19.59
C ILE A 124 -25.79 14.14 -19.45
N ARG A 125 -26.07 13.23 -20.40
CA ARG A 125 -27.38 12.57 -20.51
C ARG A 125 -27.34 11.21 -21.22
N ASP A 126 -28.27 10.32 -20.88
CA ASP A 126 -28.52 9.12 -21.68
C ASP A 126 -28.99 9.50 -23.09
N TRP A 127 -28.59 8.73 -24.11
CA TRP A 127 -29.00 8.97 -25.50
C TRP A 127 -30.53 8.90 -25.66
N GLY A 128 -31.11 9.91 -26.33
CA GLY A 128 -32.57 10.04 -26.50
C GLY A 128 -33.30 10.77 -25.35
N THR A 129 -32.61 11.10 -24.25
CA THR A 129 -33.19 11.93 -23.18
C THR A 129 -33.53 13.33 -23.70
N SER A 130 -34.70 13.85 -23.32
CA SER A 130 -35.19 15.16 -23.75
C SER A 130 -35.96 15.87 -22.63
N GLY A 131 -36.22 17.17 -22.81
CA GLY A 131 -36.92 17.99 -21.82
C GLY A 131 -36.14 18.17 -20.52
N SER A 132 -36.85 18.34 -19.41
CA SER A 132 -36.28 18.61 -18.09
C SER A 132 -35.38 17.50 -17.53
N ALA A 133 -35.52 16.27 -18.02
CA ALA A 133 -34.69 15.14 -17.61
C ALA A 133 -33.19 15.34 -17.95
N VAL A 134 -32.87 16.03 -19.05
CA VAL A 134 -31.49 16.33 -19.44
C VAL A 134 -30.78 17.16 -18.36
N ARG A 135 -31.45 18.21 -17.86
CA ARG A 135 -30.89 19.08 -16.83
C ARG A 135 -30.70 18.33 -15.52
N ALA A 136 -31.66 17.48 -15.12
CA ALA A 136 -31.55 16.66 -13.91
C ALA A 136 -30.36 15.66 -14.00
N GLN A 137 -30.20 14.97 -15.13
CA GLN A 137 -29.06 14.07 -15.35
C GLN A 137 -27.73 14.81 -15.33
N THR A 138 -27.66 16.00 -15.95
CA THR A 138 -26.43 16.81 -15.95
C THR A 138 -26.08 17.30 -14.53
N MET A 139 -27.06 17.77 -13.75
CA MET A 139 -26.84 18.16 -12.34
C MET A 139 -26.32 17.00 -11.49
N HIS A 140 -26.86 15.79 -11.68
CA HIS A 140 -26.38 14.60 -10.99
C HIS A 140 -24.95 14.22 -11.39
N ALA A 141 -24.65 14.24 -12.69
CA ALA A 141 -23.33 13.92 -13.20
C ALA A 141 -22.26 14.93 -12.75
N VAL A 142 -22.56 16.23 -12.74
CA VAL A 142 -21.63 17.26 -12.25
C VAL A 142 -21.29 17.04 -10.78
N ILE A 143 -22.29 16.90 -9.88
CA ILE A 143 -22.01 16.62 -8.45
C ILE A 143 -21.24 15.31 -8.28
N ALA A 144 -21.56 14.28 -9.03
CA ALA A 144 -20.84 13.01 -8.94
C ALA A 144 -19.37 13.18 -9.33
N LEU A 145 -19.09 13.85 -10.44
CA LEU A 145 -17.74 14.04 -10.97
C LEU A 145 -16.91 15.05 -10.15
N GLU A 146 -17.53 16.07 -9.55
CA GLU A 146 -16.89 17.01 -8.61
C GLU A 146 -16.17 16.30 -7.45
N HIS A 147 -16.70 15.18 -6.97
CA HIS A 147 -16.09 14.40 -5.87
C HIS A 147 -14.79 13.69 -6.27
N PHE A 148 -14.50 13.55 -7.56
CA PHE A 148 -13.32 12.85 -8.11
C PHE A 148 -12.42 13.79 -8.92
N GLY A 149 -12.60 15.11 -8.77
CA GLY A 149 -12.02 16.14 -9.63
C GLY A 149 -10.51 16.33 -9.46
N ASP A 150 -9.73 15.76 -10.39
CA ASP A 150 -8.43 16.32 -10.77
C ASP A 150 -8.61 17.47 -11.79
N GLU A 151 -7.52 18.20 -12.09
CA GLU A 151 -7.54 19.35 -13.00
C GLU A 151 -8.04 19.02 -14.42
N SER A 152 -7.83 17.77 -14.87
CA SER A 152 -8.30 17.30 -16.17
C SER A 152 -9.80 17.01 -16.16
N LEU A 153 -10.33 16.45 -15.07
CA LEU A 153 -11.76 16.22 -14.90
C LEU A 153 -12.52 17.54 -14.78
N VAL A 154 -11.98 18.51 -14.02
CA VAL A 154 -12.55 19.86 -13.87
C VAL A 154 -12.66 20.57 -15.23
N LYS A 155 -11.62 20.53 -16.08
CA LYS A 155 -11.66 21.09 -17.45
C LYS A 155 -12.73 20.45 -18.34
N ASN A 156 -13.05 19.17 -18.12
CA ASN A 156 -14.15 18.53 -18.84
C ASN A 156 -15.54 18.98 -18.33
N LEU A 157 -15.65 19.46 -17.09
CA LEU A 157 -16.89 19.96 -16.51
C LEU A 157 -17.25 21.41 -16.92
N ASP A 158 -16.30 22.22 -17.43
CA ASP A 158 -16.55 23.60 -17.87
C ASP A 158 -17.79 23.74 -18.78
N ARG A 159 -17.95 22.82 -19.74
CA ARG A 159 -19.12 22.78 -20.63
C ARG A 159 -20.40 22.41 -19.91
N ALA A 160 -20.33 21.52 -18.91
CA ALA A 160 -21.49 21.13 -18.10
C ALA A 160 -21.94 22.27 -17.18
N TYR A 161 -21.01 23.03 -16.58
CA TYR A 161 -21.34 24.26 -15.85
C TYR A 161 -21.98 25.30 -16.78
N ALA A 162 -21.39 25.53 -17.97
CA ALA A 162 -21.96 26.45 -18.97
C ALA A 162 -23.38 26.03 -19.42
N TYR A 163 -23.66 24.72 -19.53
CA TYR A 163 -24.99 24.20 -19.82
C TYR A 163 -25.99 24.40 -18.66
N LEU A 164 -25.57 24.16 -17.42
CA LEU A 164 -26.43 24.27 -16.25
C LEU A 164 -26.78 25.73 -15.90
N GLY A 165 -25.88 26.66 -16.22
CA GLY A 165 -25.95 28.07 -15.84
C GLY A 165 -25.89 28.24 -14.33
N ASP A 166 -26.51 29.32 -13.83
CA ASP A 166 -26.71 29.49 -12.39
C ASP A 166 -27.62 28.38 -11.84
N TRP A 167 -27.09 27.62 -10.88
CA TRP A 167 -27.83 26.59 -10.17
C TRP A 167 -27.29 26.43 -8.75
N ASP A 168 -28.13 25.91 -7.86
CA ASP A 168 -27.76 25.58 -6.48
C ASP A 168 -27.57 24.07 -6.34
N PRO A 169 -26.32 23.56 -6.16
CA PRO A 169 -26.06 22.17 -5.85
C PRO A 169 -26.76 21.69 -4.56
N GLY A 170 -27.03 22.61 -3.63
CA GLY A 170 -27.76 22.40 -2.39
C GLY A 170 -29.12 21.73 -2.57
N VAL A 171 -29.81 21.98 -3.70
CA VAL A 171 -31.06 21.31 -4.08
C VAL A 171 -30.92 19.78 -4.13
N LEU A 172 -29.74 19.27 -4.46
CA LEU A 172 -29.41 17.84 -4.49
C LEU A 172 -28.58 17.37 -3.29
N LEU A 173 -28.23 18.26 -2.34
CA LEU A 173 -27.52 17.91 -1.10
C LEU A 173 -28.44 17.37 0.00
N GLY A 174 -29.77 17.35 -0.16
CA GLY A 174 -30.68 16.67 0.78
C GLY A 174 -30.64 17.24 2.22
N PRO A 175 -31.19 16.52 3.22
CA PRO A 175 -31.24 17.00 4.60
C PRO A 175 -29.89 16.93 5.32
N ILE A 176 -29.53 18.01 6.03
CA ILE A 176 -28.38 18.06 6.95
C ILE A 176 -28.85 17.64 8.36
N TYR A 177 -28.15 16.69 8.96
CA TYR A 177 -28.50 16.11 10.26
C TYR A 177 -27.77 16.76 11.44
N GLY A 178 -28.16 17.96 11.85
CA GLY A 178 -27.59 18.61 13.05
C GLY A 178 -28.08 18.08 14.40
N ASP A 179 -29.13 17.23 14.40
CA ASP A 179 -29.86 16.77 15.58
C ASP A 179 -29.71 15.24 15.72
N THR A 180 -29.12 14.80 16.83
CA THR A 180 -28.80 13.39 17.08
C THR A 180 -30.02 12.48 17.20
N ASP A 181 -31.16 12.99 17.66
CA ASP A 181 -32.36 12.18 17.83
C ASP A 181 -33.09 11.99 16.48
N LYS A 182 -33.14 13.05 15.67
CA LYS A 182 -33.63 12.95 14.27
C LYS A 182 -32.73 12.06 13.41
N ALA A 183 -31.41 12.20 13.56
CA ALA A 183 -30.43 11.29 12.95
C ALA A 183 -30.70 9.84 13.37
N ARG A 184 -30.82 9.57 14.68
CA ARG A 184 -31.08 8.20 15.19
C ARG A 184 -32.40 7.61 14.68
N ALA A 185 -33.47 8.41 14.68
CA ALA A 185 -34.76 7.99 14.13
C ALA A 185 -34.69 7.68 12.62
N ARG A 186 -33.89 8.44 11.86
CA ARG A 186 -33.68 8.19 10.44
C ARG A 186 -32.88 6.91 10.18
N VAL A 187 -31.79 6.69 10.93
CA VAL A 187 -31.02 5.43 10.86
C VAL A 187 -31.94 4.25 11.17
N ASN A 188 -32.74 4.29 12.25
CA ASN A 188 -33.70 3.21 12.57
C ASN A 188 -34.62 2.87 11.38
N LYS A 189 -35.16 3.88 10.70
CA LYS A 189 -36.05 3.68 9.54
C LYS A 189 -35.32 3.07 8.34
N LEU A 190 -34.11 3.54 8.02
CA LEU A 190 -33.31 2.97 6.92
C LEU A 190 -32.77 1.58 7.28
N TRP A 191 -32.37 1.35 8.53
CA TRP A 191 -31.87 0.07 9.03
C TRP A 191 -32.89 -1.05 8.90
N ALA A 192 -34.16 -0.76 9.20
CA ALA A 192 -35.27 -1.69 9.05
C ALA A 192 -35.68 -1.93 7.59
N ALA A 193 -35.38 -0.99 6.68
CA ALA A 193 -35.75 -1.08 5.27
C ALA A 193 -34.71 -1.79 4.38
N GLY A 194 -33.45 -1.91 4.84
CA GLY A 194 -32.39 -2.54 4.06
C GLY A 194 -32.33 -4.07 4.26
N ASN A 195 -32.04 -4.79 3.19
CA ASN A 195 -31.88 -6.24 3.12
C ASN A 195 -30.65 -6.72 3.95
N PRO A 196 -30.70 -7.92 4.57
CA PRO A 196 -29.54 -8.63 5.12
C PRO A 196 -28.27 -8.65 4.23
N GLU A 197 -28.40 -8.68 2.90
CA GLU A 197 -27.29 -8.66 1.94
C GLU A 197 -26.62 -7.27 1.81
N GLY A 198 -27.10 -6.26 2.53
CA GLY A 198 -26.45 -4.94 2.64
C GLY A 198 -26.98 -3.87 1.70
N TYR A 199 -28.04 -4.14 0.94
CA TYR A 199 -28.63 -3.21 -0.03
C TYR A 199 -30.06 -2.77 0.35
N TRP A 200 -30.57 -1.73 -0.31
CA TRP A 200 -31.95 -1.23 -0.19
C TRP A 200 -32.68 -1.39 -1.52
N ASP A 201 -33.98 -1.65 -1.48
CA ASP A 201 -34.83 -1.79 -2.66
C ASP A 201 -36.03 -0.84 -2.60
N GLY A 202 -36.64 -0.55 -3.75
CA GLY A 202 -37.75 0.38 -3.83
C GLY A 202 -38.08 0.85 -5.25
N PRO A 203 -38.96 1.86 -5.41
CA PRO A 203 -39.55 2.24 -6.69
C PRO A 203 -38.55 2.71 -7.76
N ARG A 204 -37.32 3.09 -7.38
CA ARG A 204 -36.24 3.47 -8.32
C ARG A 204 -35.25 2.33 -8.62
N GLY A 205 -35.54 1.12 -8.16
CA GLY A 205 -34.65 -0.03 -8.25
C GLY A 205 -33.55 -0.01 -7.18
N SER A 206 -33.06 -1.20 -6.87
CA SER A 206 -32.13 -1.44 -5.74
C SER A 206 -30.82 -0.64 -5.82
N VAL A 207 -30.30 -0.38 -7.01
CA VAL A 207 -29.05 0.39 -7.20
C VAL A 207 -29.20 1.84 -6.74
N ILE A 208 -30.23 2.56 -7.23
CA ILE A 208 -30.48 3.96 -6.85
C ILE A 208 -30.86 4.05 -5.36
N GLU A 209 -31.73 3.17 -4.87
CA GLU A 209 -32.18 3.25 -3.47
C GLU A 209 -31.05 2.92 -2.47
N THR A 210 -30.14 2.00 -2.83
CA THR A 210 -28.92 1.74 -2.05
C THR A 210 -27.98 2.93 -2.06
N ALA A 211 -27.71 3.52 -3.23
CA ALA A 211 -26.85 4.69 -3.33
C ALA A 211 -27.38 5.88 -2.50
N ARG A 212 -28.69 6.15 -2.57
CA ARG A 212 -29.36 7.18 -1.76
C ARG A 212 -29.27 6.88 -0.26
N ALA A 213 -29.49 5.63 0.15
CA ALA A 213 -29.36 5.22 1.54
C ALA A 213 -27.91 5.36 2.05
N VAL A 214 -26.91 5.03 1.24
CA VAL A 214 -25.49 5.19 1.58
C VAL A 214 -25.15 6.66 1.80
N ILE A 215 -25.51 7.56 0.87
CA ILE A 215 -25.25 9.01 1.00
C ILE A 215 -25.87 9.56 2.31
N GLU A 216 -27.13 9.23 2.56
CA GLU A 216 -27.85 9.74 3.73
C GLU A 216 -27.31 9.16 5.05
N LEU A 217 -27.02 7.86 5.10
CA LEU A 217 -26.46 7.20 6.28
C LEU A 217 -25.01 7.62 6.56
N SER A 218 -24.23 7.96 5.53
CA SER A 218 -22.85 8.42 5.72
C SER A 218 -22.78 9.81 6.33
N ARG A 219 -23.69 10.71 5.94
CA ARG A 219 -23.83 12.03 6.61
C ARG A 219 -24.33 11.93 8.04
N ILE A 220 -25.20 10.95 8.32
CA ILE A 220 -25.58 10.65 9.70
C ILE A 220 -24.40 10.05 10.47
N TYR A 221 -23.61 9.17 9.83
CA TYR A 221 -22.38 8.63 10.41
C TYR A 221 -21.41 9.74 10.82
N GLU A 222 -21.19 10.77 9.99
CA GLU A 222 -20.35 11.94 10.35
C GLU A 222 -20.83 12.70 11.61
N VAL A 223 -22.11 12.59 11.95
CA VAL A 223 -22.73 13.24 13.12
C VAL A 223 -22.69 12.34 14.36
N VAL A 224 -22.85 11.02 14.18
CA VAL A 224 -22.95 10.05 15.29
C VAL A 224 -21.66 9.24 15.53
N ARG A 225 -20.67 9.33 14.64
CA ARG A 225 -19.33 8.77 14.86
C ARG A 225 -18.69 9.48 16.06
N PRO A 226 -17.89 8.77 16.88
CA PRO A 226 -17.07 9.43 17.87
C PRO A 226 -16.16 10.43 17.16
N ARG A 227 -16.31 11.72 17.47
CA ARG A 227 -15.27 12.70 17.12
C ARG A 227 -14.07 12.38 17.99
N GLY A 228 -12.90 12.21 17.38
CA GLY A 228 -11.66 11.91 18.09
C GLY A 228 -11.48 12.90 19.25
N GLY A 229 -11.39 12.37 20.47
CA GLY A 229 -11.07 13.21 21.62
C GLY A 229 -9.62 13.66 21.53
N GLY A 230 -9.34 14.92 21.90
CA GLY A 230 -7.99 15.33 22.29
C GLY A 230 -7.46 14.37 23.37
N PRO A 231 -6.14 14.16 23.44
CA PRO A 231 -5.49 12.89 23.76
C PRO A 231 -6.13 12.18 24.96
N GLY A 232 -7.08 11.29 24.66
CA GLY A 232 -7.53 10.29 25.60
C GLY A 232 -6.38 9.34 25.88
N GLN A 233 -6.35 8.74 27.08
CA GLN A 233 -5.37 7.71 27.41
C GLN A 233 -5.37 6.66 26.29
N THR A 234 -4.25 6.60 25.56
CA THR A 234 -4.08 5.61 24.50
C THR A 234 -4.18 4.24 25.14
N THR A 235 -5.17 3.46 24.72
CA THR A 235 -5.15 2.03 25.00
C THR A 235 -3.84 1.52 24.42
N ALA A 236 -2.94 1.05 25.27
CA ALA A 236 -1.68 0.48 24.82
C ALA A 236 -1.99 -0.59 23.79
N LEU A 237 -1.32 -0.53 22.64
CA LEU A 237 -1.49 -1.52 21.58
C LEU A 237 -1.21 -2.92 22.15
N PRO A 238 -1.82 -3.98 21.59
CA PRO A 238 -1.45 -5.33 21.94
C PRO A 238 0.07 -5.48 21.86
N ALA A 239 0.71 -5.77 23.00
CA ALA A 239 2.13 -6.04 23.02
C ALA A 239 2.38 -7.30 22.18
N PHE A 240 3.46 -7.29 21.38
CA PHE A 240 3.91 -8.46 20.63
C PHE A 240 4.07 -9.64 21.59
N THR A 241 3.22 -10.65 21.47
CA THR A 241 3.14 -11.73 22.45
C THR A 241 4.13 -12.84 22.13
N GLU A 242 4.36 -13.74 23.09
CA GLU A 242 5.17 -14.94 22.84
C GLU A 242 4.53 -15.87 21.78
N ALA A 243 3.20 -15.79 21.59
CA ALA A 243 2.53 -16.50 20.50
C ALA A 243 2.85 -15.87 19.13
N ASP A 244 2.84 -14.53 19.04
CA ASP A 244 3.23 -13.80 17.83
C ASP A 244 4.72 -14.04 17.50
N ARG A 245 5.59 -14.06 18.53
CA ARG A 245 6.99 -14.47 18.39
C ARG A 245 7.11 -15.89 17.84
N THR A 246 6.37 -16.84 18.42
CA THR A 246 6.41 -18.26 18.01
C THR A 246 5.96 -18.44 16.55
N GLU A 247 4.86 -17.83 16.14
CA GLU A 247 4.40 -17.94 14.74
C GLU A 247 5.34 -17.21 13.78
N THR A 248 5.88 -16.04 14.17
CA THR A 248 6.87 -15.32 13.35
C THR A 248 8.11 -16.18 13.11
N LEU A 249 8.66 -16.81 14.15
CA LEU A 249 9.81 -17.72 14.04
C LEU A 249 9.47 -18.98 13.22
N GLY A 250 8.25 -19.50 13.33
CA GLY A 250 7.74 -20.57 12.48
C GLY A 250 7.68 -20.15 11.00
N SER A 251 7.21 -18.94 10.72
CA SER A 251 7.15 -18.35 9.39
C SER A 251 8.54 -18.13 8.78
N MET A 252 9.49 -17.59 9.56
CA MET A 252 10.89 -17.46 9.15
C MET A 252 11.52 -18.83 8.84
N THR A 253 11.23 -19.84 9.65
CA THR A 253 11.71 -21.22 9.44
C THR A 253 11.19 -21.80 8.11
N ARG A 254 9.89 -21.65 7.82
CA ARG A 254 9.28 -22.08 6.54
C ARG A 254 9.93 -21.36 5.34
N GLY A 255 10.16 -20.05 5.45
CA GLY A 255 10.84 -19.25 4.43
C GLY A 255 12.28 -19.69 4.17
N ALA A 256 13.05 -19.94 5.22
CA ALA A 256 14.42 -20.42 5.08
C ALA A 256 14.47 -21.81 4.42
N LEU A 257 13.57 -22.72 4.79
CA LEU A 257 13.49 -24.05 4.16
C LEU A 257 13.13 -23.95 2.66
N PHE A 258 12.22 -23.06 2.28
CA PHE A 258 11.95 -22.75 0.87
C PHE A 258 13.22 -22.29 0.13
N LEU A 259 14.00 -21.37 0.73
CA LEU A 259 15.25 -20.90 0.12
C LEU A 259 16.28 -22.03 0.01
N ILE A 260 16.41 -22.92 1.00
CA ILE A 260 17.30 -24.09 0.89
C ILE A 260 16.89 -24.99 -0.27
N MET A 261 15.60 -25.31 -0.41
CA MET A 261 15.09 -26.10 -1.54
C MET A 261 15.38 -25.42 -2.89
N ALA A 262 15.17 -24.11 -2.99
CA ALA A 262 15.46 -23.34 -4.21
C ALA A 262 16.96 -23.30 -4.59
N SER A 263 17.88 -23.65 -3.67
CA SER A 263 19.31 -23.77 -3.99
C SER A 263 19.67 -25.06 -4.73
N GLU A 264 18.85 -26.12 -4.63
CA GLU A 264 19.15 -27.42 -5.26
C GLU A 264 19.21 -27.29 -6.80
N ASP A 265 18.33 -26.47 -7.38
CA ASP A 265 18.28 -26.15 -8.82
C ASP A 265 19.48 -25.31 -9.33
N SER A 266 20.23 -24.68 -8.42
CA SER A 266 21.35 -23.75 -8.72
C SER A 266 22.71 -24.20 -8.16
N LYS A 267 22.76 -25.37 -7.50
CA LYS A 267 23.80 -25.90 -6.60
C LYS A 267 23.75 -25.27 -5.19
N ALA A 268 23.95 -26.12 -4.18
CA ALA A 268 23.92 -25.75 -2.77
C ALA A 268 24.76 -24.49 -2.45
N GLY A 269 24.17 -23.58 -1.68
CA GLY A 269 24.75 -22.29 -1.32
C GLY A 269 24.70 -21.22 -2.42
N LYS A 270 23.98 -21.46 -3.52
CA LYS A 270 23.84 -20.52 -4.64
C LYS A 270 22.41 -20.46 -5.12
N TRP A 271 21.99 -19.27 -5.55
CA TRP A 271 20.62 -18.98 -5.98
C TRP A 271 20.63 -18.17 -7.27
N GLY A 272 19.60 -18.35 -8.10
CA GLY A 272 19.50 -17.69 -9.40
C GLY A 272 18.41 -18.36 -10.25
N ALA A 273 18.54 -18.28 -11.57
CA ALA A 273 17.75 -19.12 -12.46
C ALA A 273 18.34 -20.56 -12.48
N PRO A 274 17.57 -21.60 -12.84
CA PRO A 274 18.08 -22.98 -12.86
C PRO A 274 19.38 -23.12 -13.66
N GLY A 275 20.43 -23.63 -13.00
CA GLY A 275 21.78 -23.75 -13.56
C GLY A 275 22.56 -22.44 -13.80
N GLN A 276 21.98 -21.27 -13.48
CA GLN A 276 22.56 -19.94 -13.65
C GLN A 276 22.50 -19.18 -12.30
N PRO A 277 23.46 -19.43 -11.38
CA PRO A 277 23.54 -18.72 -10.12
C PRO A 277 23.82 -17.23 -10.36
N ASP A 278 23.19 -16.39 -9.55
CA ASP A 278 23.27 -14.93 -9.55
C ASP A 278 23.83 -14.47 -8.21
N ALA A 279 24.92 -13.71 -8.24
CA ALA A 279 25.63 -13.29 -7.04
C ALA A 279 24.80 -12.31 -6.18
N GLY A 280 23.99 -11.45 -6.79
CA GLY A 280 23.15 -10.47 -6.10
C GLY A 280 22.00 -11.15 -5.35
N ILE A 281 21.27 -12.04 -6.03
CA ILE A 281 20.20 -12.84 -5.40
C ILE A 281 20.79 -13.71 -4.28
N SER A 282 21.95 -14.34 -4.53
CA SER A 282 22.59 -15.19 -3.52
C SER A 282 23.04 -14.39 -2.29
N ALA A 283 23.60 -13.20 -2.44
CA ALA A 283 23.96 -12.35 -1.31
C ALA A 283 22.74 -11.95 -0.46
N MET A 284 21.62 -11.59 -1.10
CA MET A 284 20.37 -11.30 -0.40
C MET A 284 19.81 -12.52 0.34
N VAL A 285 19.88 -13.71 -0.26
CA VAL A 285 19.50 -14.98 0.40
C VAL A 285 20.41 -15.29 1.58
N LEU A 286 21.73 -15.09 1.44
CA LEU A 286 22.70 -15.36 2.50
C LEU A 286 22.53 -14.42 3.70
N ALA A 287 22.23 -13.15 3.47
CA ALA A 287 21.83 -12.23 4.54
C ALA A 287 20.50 -12.65 5.20
N ALA A 288 19.51 -13.03 4.39
CA ALA A 288 18.20 -13.50 4.86
C ALA A 288 18.27 -14.79 5.70
N LEU A 289 19.08 -15.77 5.31
CA LEU A 289 19.28 -17.00 6.08
C LEU A 289 20.03 -16.74 7.40
N GLN A 290 20.90 -15.74 7.43
CA GLN A 290 21.62 -15.34 8.64
C GLN A 290 20.72 -14.57 9.63
N SER A 291 19.62 -13.95 9.19
CA SER A 291 18.65 -13.30 10.09
C SER A 291 17.87 -14.28 10.97
N LEU A 292 17.89 -15.58 10.66
CA LEU A 292 17.29 -16.60 11.53
C LEU A 292 18.13 -16.78 12.80
N PRO A 293 17.49 -16.83 13.99
CA PRO A 293 18.17 -17.13 15.24
C PRO A 293 18.71 -18.56 15.27
N ALA A 294 19.74 -18.78 16.08
CA ALA A 294 20.25 -20.11 16.36
C ALA A 294 19.41 -20.83 17.44
N PRO A 295 19.23 -22.16 17.37
CA PRO A 295 19.72 -23.06 16.34
C PRO A 295 18.89 -23.00 15.04
N ARG A 296 19.57 -22.90 13.90
CA ARG A 296 18.94 -22.87 12.57
C ARG A 296 18.56 -24.29 12.12
N PRO A 297 17.58 -24.44 11.19
CA PRO A 297 17.23 -25.74 10.62
C PRO A 297 18.42 -26.46 9.97
N ALA A 298 18.36 -27.80 9.90
CA ALA A 298 19.40 -28.62 9.30
C ALA A 298 19.67 -28.20 7.83
N GLY A 299 20.94 -28.20 7.43
CA GLY A 299 21.37 -27.75 6.10
C GLY A 299 21.53 -26.24 5.94
N VAL A 300 20.80 -25.41 6.71
CA VAL A 300 20.85 -23.94 6.57
C VAL A 300 22.26 -23.39 6.78
N GLN A 301 22.95 -23.81 7.85
CA GLN A 301 24.31 -23.32 8.11
C GLN A 301 25.30 -23.71 7.00
N GLY A 302 25.26 -24.97 6.53
CA GLY A 302 26.15 -25.41 5.45
C GLY A 302 25.92 -24.70 4.12
N ALA A 303 24.67 -24.28 3.85
CA ALA A 303 24.35 -23.45 2.69
C ALA A 303 24.83 -21.99 2.86
N ILE A 304 24.77 -21.45 4.08
CA ILE A 304 25.37 -20.15 4.41
C ILE A 304 26.88 -20.21 4.16
N ASP A 305 27.58 -21.15 4.78
CA ASP A 305 29.04 -21.26 4.74
C ASP A 305 29.54 -21.40 3.28
N ALA A 306 28.93 -22.32 2.51
CA ALA A 306 29.31 -22.56 1.11
C ALA A 306 28.96 -21.39 0.17
N GLY A 307 27.91 -20.62 0.47
CA GLY A 307 27.53 -19.46 -0.31
C GLY A 307 28.41 -18.24 -0.04
N LEU A 308 28.77 -18.00 1.23
CA LEU A 308 29.69 -16.93 1.60
C LEU A 308 31.11 -17.18 1.05
N ASP A 309 31.61 -18.42 1.15
CA ASP A 309 32.87 -18.82 0.50
C ASP A 309 32.84 -18.60 -1.03
N TRP A 310 31.68 -18.83 -1.66
CA TRP A 310 31.52 -18.53 -3.08
C TRP A 310 31.52 -17.03 -3.38
N LEU A 311 30.85 -16.19 -2.57
CA LEU A 311 30.91 -14.74 -2.74
C LEU A 311 32.35 -14.22 -2.60
N VAL A 312 33.12 -14.69 -1.61
CA VAL A 312 34.56 -14.34 -1.50
C VAL A 312 35.31 -14.72 -2.77
N SER A 313 35.02 -15.88 -3.37
CA SER A 313 35.67 -16.32 -4.63
C SER A 313 35.30 -15.48 -5.87
N LEU A 314 34.33 -14.57 -5.77
CA LEU A 314 33.96 -13.62 -6.84
C LEU A 314 34.67 -12.27 -6.72
N GLN A 315 35.47 -12.05 -5.68
CA GLN A 315 36.22 -10.81 -5.49
C GLN A 315 37.21 -10.58 -6.65
N ARG A 316 37.25 -9.34 -7.14
CA ARG A 316 38.08 -8.88 -8.27
C ARG A 316 39.34 -8.16 -7.78
N GLU A 317 40.25 -7.88 -8.71
CA GLU A 317 41.52 -7.19 -8.40
C GLU A 317 41.31 -5.76 -7.87
N ASP A 318 40.19 -5.12 -8.23
CA ASP A 318 39.76 -3.81 -7.71
C ASP A 318 39.01 -3.89 -6.36
N GLY A 319 38.84 -5.09 -5.80
CA GLY A 319 38.14 -5.34 -4.55
C GLY A 319 36.63 -5.58 -4.68
N SER A 320 36.02 -5.27 -5.83
CA SER A 320 34.58 -5.48 -6.07
C SER A 320 34.20 -6.97 -6.00
N ILE A 321 32.94 -7.27 -5.64
CA ILE A 321 32.43 -8.63 -5.53
C ILE A 321 31.19 -8.76 -6.42
N HIS A 322 31.35 -9.41 -7.57
CA HIS A 322 30.26 -9.66 -8.51
C HIS A 322 30.57 -10.79 -9.51
N ASP A 323 29.54 -11.32 -10.17
CA ASP A 323 29.65 -12.32 -11.24
C ASP A 323 29.85 -11.71 -12.65
N GLY A 324 29.45 -10.44 -12.85
CA GLY A 324 29.71 -9.68 -14.08
C GLY A 324 28.75 -8.53 -14.39
N LYS A 325 27.85 -8.18 -13.47
CA LYS A 325 26.82 -7.14 -13.62
C LYS A 325 26.65 -6.37 -12.31
N LEU A 326 26.05 -5.18 -12.37
CA LEU A 326 25.56 -4.41 -11.20
C LEU A 326 26.58 -4.35 -10.04
N ALA A 327 27.85 -4.05 -10.36
CA ALA A 327 28.98 -4.27 -9.45
C ALA A 327 28.80 -3.56 -8.09
N SER A 328 28.29 -2.32 -8.10
CA SER A 328 27.96 -1.55 -6.89
C SER A 328 26.96 -2.28 -5.97
N TYR A 329 25.82 -2.67 -6.53
CA TYR A 329 24.72 -3.31 -5.80
C TYR A 329 25.13 -4.69 -5.26
N ILE A 330 25.76 -5.53 -6.09
CA ILE A 330 26.18 -6.88 -5.68
C ILE A 330 27.31 -6.82 -4.65
N THR A 331 28.26 -5.89 -4.78
CA THR A 331 29.31 -5.70 -3.77
C THR A 331 28.70 -5.25 -2.44
N SER A 332 27.75 -4.30 -2.46
CA SER A 332 27.04 -3.84 -1.26
C SER A 332 26.28 -4.97 -0.56
N ALA A 333 25.49 -5.76 -1.30
CA ALA A 333 24.79 -6.92 -0.76
C ALA A 333 25.76 -7.99 -0.21
N SER A 334 26.87 -8.23 -0.91
CA SER A 334 27.90 -9.19 -0.50
C SER A 334 28.59 -8.78 0.80
N ILE A 335 28.94 -7.49 0.95
CA ILE A 335 29.52 -6.95 2.19
C ILE A 335 28.58 -7.19 3.38
N MET A 336 27.28 -6.89 3.24
CA MET A 336 26.31 -7.12 4.31
C MET A 336 26.20 -8.61 4.68
N ALA A 337 26.16 -9.50 3.69
CA ALA A 337 26.11 -10.95 3.92
C ALA A 337 27.39 -11.49 4.58
N LEU A 338 28.57 -11.03 4.16
CA LEU A 338 29.87 -11.44 4.70
C LEU A 338 30.09 -10.91 6.12
N ALA A 339 29.74 -9.64 6.38
CA ALA A 339 29.87 -9.01 7.70
C ALA A 339 28.97 -9.69 8.75
N ALA A 340 27.74 -10.06 8.38
CA ALA A 340 26.78 -10.74 9.26
C ALA A 340 27.28 -12.09 9.81
N SER A 341 28.23 -12.74 9.11
CA SER A 341 28.75 -14.05 9.53
C SER A 341 29.65 -13.99 10.77
N GLY A 342 30.31 -12.86 11.00
CA GLY A 342 31.32 -12.69 12.04
C GLY A 342 32.60 -13.53 11.86
N GLU A 343 32.73 -14.32 10.80
CA GLU A 343 33.90 -15.19 10.57
C GLU A 343 35.08 -14.45 9.95
N GLU A 344 36.29 -14.75 10.42
CA GLU A 344 37.51 -14.06 9.98
C GLU A 344 37.80 -14.22 8.48
N ARG A 345 37.49 -15.38 7.89
CA ARG A 345 37.70 -15.62 6.45
C ARG A 345 36.79 -14.76 5.56
N HIS A 346 35.61 -14.40 6.05
CA HIS A 346 34.70 -13.50 5.34
C HIS A 346 35.06 -12.02 5.60
N ARG A 347 35.49 -11.70 6.84
CA ARG A 347 35.97 -10.35 7.21
C ARG A 347 37.17 -9.90 6.38
N ALA A 348 38.08 -10.82 6.04
CA ALA A 348 39.27 -10.52 5.25
C ALA A 348 38.95 -9.91 3.87
N ALA A 349 37.79 -10.18 3.28
CA ALA A 349 37.36 -9.63 1.99
C ALA A 349 36.75 -8.21 2.09
N LEU A 350 36.32 -7.79 3.29
CA LEU A 350 35.54 -6.56 3.49
C LEU A 350 36.33 -5.27 3.18
N PRO A 351 37.61 -5.10 3.54
CA PRO A 351 38.33 -3.84 3.31
C PRO A 351 38.38 -3.45 1.83
N ALA A 352 38.80 -4.38 0.95
CA ALA A 352 38.90 -4.09 -0.47
C ALA A 352 37.53 -3.83 -1.12
N ALA A 353 36.49 -4.57 -0.71
CA ALA A 353 35.12 -4.36 -1.20
C ALA A 353 34.52 -3.02 -0.74
N ARG A 354 34.82 -2.59 0.49
CA ARG A 354 34.46 -1.27 1.03
C ARG A 354 35.18 -0.16 0.28
N ASP A 355 36.48 -0.30 0.08
CA ASP A 355 37.30 0.73 -0.57
C ASP A 355 36.89 0.92 -2.04
N PHE A 356 36.45 -0.16 -2.73
CA PHE A 356 35.77 -0.09 -4.03
C PHE A 356 34.48 0.75 -3.98
N LEU A 357 33.59 0.54 -2.99
CA LEU A 357 32.36 1.33 -2.88
C LEU A 357 32.62 2.81 -2.58
N ILE A 358 33.69 3.14 -1.84
CA ILE A 358 34.11 4.53 -1.61
C ILE A 358 34.56 5.18 -2.93
N ALA A 359 35.29 4.44 -3.78
CA ALA A 359 35.76 4.91 -5.08
C ALA A 359 34.64 5.06 -6.13
N LEU A 360 33.45 4.47 -5.92
CA LEU A 360 32.28 4.67 -6.79
C LEU A 360 31.45 5.93 -6.45
N GLN A 361 31.79 6.65 -5.38
CA GLN A 361 31.04 7.84 -5.00
C GLN A 361 31.33 9.00 -5.94
N ALA A 362 30.29 9.64 -6.47
CA ALA A 362 30.41 10.80 -7.34
C ALA A 362 31.08 11.98 -6.61
N ASP A 363 32.38 12.16 -6.82
CA ASP A 363 33.23 13.12 -6.14
C ASP A 363 34.28 13.73 -7.10
N GLU A 364 35.22 14.51 -6.57
CA GLU A 364 36.28 15.17 -7.35
C GLU A 364 37.24 14.19 -8.06
N GLY A 365 37.37 12.95 -7.58
CA GLY A 365 38.12 11.88 -8.23
C GLY A 365 37.43 11.38 -9.49
N GLU A 366 36.10 11.27 -9.45
CA GLU A 366 35.24 10.93 -10.59
C GLU A 366 34.88 12.16 -11.46
N GLY A 367 35.44 13.33 -11.16
CA GLY A 367 35.28 14.57 -11.93
C GLY A 367 34.03 15.40 -11.62
N TYR A 368 33.32 15.08 -10.53
CA TYR A 368 32.20 15.88 -10.02
C TYR A 368 32.68 16.98 -9.07
N SER A 369 31.94 18.08 -9.01
CA SER A 369 32.06 19.13 -8.01
C SER A 369 30.83 19.15 -7.09
N GLU A 370 30.93 19.77 -5.92
CA GLU A 370 29.81 19.89 -4.96
C GLU A 370 28.53 20.49 -5.57
N GLY A 371 28.66 21.31 -6.62
CA GLY A 371 27.53 21.89 -7.36
C GLY A 371 26.89 20.97 -8.40
N ASP A 372 27.49 19.82 -8.73
CA ASP A 372 26.96 18.90 -9.73
C ASP A 372 25.82 18.04 -9.17
N LEU A 373 24.76 17.87 -9.98
CA LEU A 373 23.48 17.28 -9.59
C LEU A 373 23.57 15.98 -8.79
N TYR A 374 24.57 15.13 -9.08
CA TYR A 374 24.73 13.81 -8.49
C TYR A 374 25.88 13.68 -7.47
N TYR A 375 26.56 14.77 -7.12
CA TYR A 375 27.66 14.77 -6.14
C TYR A 375 27.26 14.10 -4.82
N GLY A 376 28.13 13.23 -4.31
CA GLY A 376 27.91 12.43 -3.11
C GLY A 376 27.13 11.12 -3.31
N GLY A 377 26.50 10.93 -4.47
CA GLY A 377 25.71 9.74 -4.78
C GLY A 377 26.55 8.52 -5.19
N ILE A 378 25.93 7.34 -5.17
CA ILE A 378 26.49 6.09 -5.73
C ILE A 378 25.45 5.47 -6.69
N GLY A 379 25.90 5.06 -7.87
CA GLY A 379 25.06 4.43 -8.91
C GLY A 379 25.29 2.92 -9.06
N TYR A 380 24.92 2.34 -10.20
CA TYR A 380 25.11 0.91 -10.48
C TYR A 380 26.57 0.55 -10.85
N GLY A 381 27.34 1.54 -11.29
CA GLY A 381 28.76 1.45 -11.63
C GLY A 381 28.99 1.45 -13.13
N GLY A 382 29.68 2.47 -13.64
CA GLY A 382 29.93 2.69 -15.07
C GLY A 382 28.87 3.54 -15.78
N ASP A 383 27.81 3.97 -15.09
CA ASP A 383 26.84 4.96 -15.54
C ASP A 383 26.78 6.18 -14.60
N GLU A 384 26.78 7.39 -15.19
CA GLU A 384 26.80 8.70 -14.51
C GLU A 384 25.46 9.05 -13.83
N ARG A 385 24.81 8.07 -13.20
CA ARG A 385 23.44 8.20 -12.65
C ARG A 385 23.28 7.51 -11.28
N PRO A 386 23.85 8.09 -10.22
CA PRO A 386 23.49 7.75 -8.85
C PRO A 386 21.99 7.81 -8.53
N ASP A 387 21.56 6.94 -7.62
CA ASP A 387 20.20 6.89 -7.10
C ASP A 387 20.17 6.48 -5.61
N LEU A 388 19.05 6.71 -4.93
CA LEU A 388 18.92 6.36 -3.52
C LEU A 388 18.91 4.86 -3.26
N SER A 389 18.45 4.04 -4.19
CA SER A 389 18.39 2.58 -4.04
C SER A 389 19.80 1.98 -3.90
N ASN A 390 20.74 2.44 -4.72
CA ASN A 390 22.15 2.07 -4.63
C ASN A 390 22.83 2.76 -3.45
N LEU A 391 22.61 4.07 -3.24
CA LEU A 391 23.25 4.78 -2.13
C LEU A 391 22.86 4.19 -0.75
N GLN A 392 21.58 3.88 -0.51
CA GLN A 392 21.15 3.30 0.79
C GLN A 392 21.74 1.90 1.04
N MET A 393 22.05 1.15 -0.03
CA MET A 393 22.72 -0.15 0.05
C MET A 393 24.21 0.04 0.33
N ALA A 394 24.86 0.97 -0.38
CA ALA A 394 26.27 1.26 -0.21
C ALA A 394 26.57 1.83 1.19
N LEU A 395 25.82 2.81 1.69
CA LEU A 395 26.02 3.38 3.02
C LEU A 395 25.87 2.33 4.14
N GLU A 396 24.90 1.41 4.02
CA GLU A 396 24.77 0.31 4.98
C GLU A 396 25.93 -0.70 4.86
N ALA A 397 26.38 -1.01 3.64
CA ALA A 397 27.55 -1.85 3.42
C ALA A 397 28.83 -1.23 4.02
N LEU A 398 29.07 0.07 3.81
CA LEU A 398 30.17 0.79 4.43
C LEU A 398 30.13 0.67 5.96
N ALA A 399 28.97 0.91 6.58
CA ALA A 399 28.81 0.75 8.03
C ALA A 399 29.01 -0.70 8.50
N ALA A 400 28.46 -1.69 7.78
CA ALA A 400 28.59 -3.11 8.10
C ALA A 400 30.04 -3.63 7.94
N SER A 401 30.82 -3.04 7.03
CA SER A 401 32.25 -3.32 6.85
C SER A 401 33.14 -2.75 7.95
N GLY A 402 32.57 -1.99 8.90
CA GLY A 402 33.30 -1.32 9.98
C GLY A 402 34.00 -0.03 9.55
N LEU A 403 33.47 0.70 8.56
CA LEU A 403 33.93 2.06 8.27
C LEU A 403 33.58 2.99 9.44
N GLU A 404 34.50 3.88 9.81
CA GLU A 404 34.29 4.86 10.88
C GLU A 404 33.15 5.83 10.55
N LYS A 405 32.34 6.17 11.56
CA LYS A 405 31.09 6.93 11.37
C LYS A 405 31.29 8.38 10.91
N ASP A 406 32.47 8.94 11.14
CA ASP A 406 32.86 10.29 10.75
C ASP A 406 33.69 10.32 9.46
N HIS A 407 33.76 9.20 8.72
CA HIS A 407 34.45 9.14 7.43
C HIS A 407 33.77 10.02 6.37
N GLU A 408 34.56 10.67 5.50
CA GLU A 408 34.07 11.63 4.51
C GLU A 408 33.04 11.05 3.54
N ALA A 409 33.10 9.75 3.24
CA ALA A 409 32.10 9.08 2.39
C ALA A 409 30.66 9.23 2.91
N PHE A 410 30.45 9.18 4.24
CA PHE A 410 29.15 9.41 4.86
C PHE A 410 28.72 10.87 4.79
N LYS A 411 29.67 11.81 4.93
CA LYS A 411 29.40 13.26 4.88
C LYS A 411 29.03 13.73 3.48
N ARG A 412 29.79 13.30 2.46
CA ARG A 412 29.55 13.65 1.04
C ARG A 412 28.18 13.18 0.56
N ALA A 413 27.69 12.05 1.08
CA ALA A 413 26.36 11.55 0.77
C ALA A 413 25.23 12.52 1.17
N MET A 414 25.47 13.45 2.11
CA MET A 414 24.46 14.43 2.53
C MET A 414 23.93 15.26 1.37
N THR A 415 24.81 15.81 0.52
CA THR A 415 24.42 16.64 -0.63
C THR A 415 23.49 15.86 -1.57
N PHE A 416 23.77 14.58 -1.83
CA PHE A 416 22.92 13.74 -2.66
C PHE A 416 21.55 13.47 -1.99
N LEU A 417 21.54 13.18 -0.68
CA LEU A 417 20.32 12.94 0.10
C LEU A 417 19.42 14.18 0.09
N GLU A 418 19.98 15.37 0.29
CA GLU A 418 19.27 16.66 0.21
C GLU A 418 18.67 16.90 -1.18
N ARG A 419 19.45 16.62 -2.24
CA ARG A 419 19.00 16.74 -3.63
C ARG A 419 17.92 15.72 -4.04
N CYS A 420 17.77 14.62 -3.31
CA CYS A 420 16.67 13.66 -3.48
C CYS A 420 15.41 14.00 -2.66
N GLN A 421 15.57 14.71 -1.53
CA GLN A 421 14.46 15.09 -0.66
C GLN A 421 13.62 16.20 -1.29
N ASN A 422 12.30 16.05 -1.26
CA ASN A 422 11.35 17.13 -1.56
C ASN A 422 11.26 18.09 -0.37
N ARG A 423 12.29 18.94 -0.24
CA ARG A 423 12.36 20.03 0.74
C ARG A 423 13.11 21.22 0.14
N SER A 424 12.39 22.23 -0.36
CA SER A 424 13.01 23.32 -1.14
C SER A 424 13.99 24.20 -0.35
N GLU A 425 13.95 24.22 0.99
CA GLU A 425 14.92 25.00 1.79
C GLU A 425 16.24 24.27 2.05
N SER A 426 16.41 23.05 1.53
CA SER A 426 17.70 22.31 1.52
C SER A 426 18.03 21.66 0.17
N ASN A 427 17.08 21.60 -0.76
CA ASN A 427 17.30 21.05 -2.10
C ASN A 427 17.49 22.20 -3.11
N ASP A 428 18.68 22.26 -3.72
CA ASP A 428 19.08 23.29 -4.68
C ASP A 428 18.81 22.92 -6.16
N THR A 429 18.14 21.80 -6.42
CA THR A 429 18.02 21.25 -7.78
C THR A 429 16.98 21.98 -8.64
N GLU A 430 17.44 22.51 -9.76
CA GLU A 430 16.57 22.96 -10.86
C GLU A 430 17.04 22.31 -12.16
N ARG A 431 16.16 21.54 -12.83
CA ARG A 431 16.52 20.78 -14.03
C ARG A 431 15.49 20.96 -15.14
N SER A 432 15.90 21.50 -16.28
CA SER A 432 15.06 21.55 -17.48
C SER A 432 15.11 20.20 -18.22
N VAL A 433 13.95 19.57 -18.41
CA VAL A 433 13.77 18.33 -19.20
C VAL A 433 12.64 18.58 -20.19
N ASP A 434 12.94 18.45 -21.48
CA ASP A 434 12.00 18.68 -22.59
C ASP A 434 11.23 20.01 -22.49
N GLY A 435 11.92 21.06 -22.05
CA GLY A 435 11.35 22.41 -21.85
C GLY A 435 10.48 22.56 -20.60
N THR A 436 10.33 21.52 -19.79
CA THR A 436 9.69 21.59 -18.47
C THR A 436 10.75 21.73 -17.39
N LEU A 437 10.60 22.72 -16.50
CA LEU A 437 11.48 22.85 -15.34
C LEU A 437 11.00 21.93 -14.20
N ILE A 438 11.89 21.04 -13.77
CA ILE A 438 11.72 20.19 -12.59
C ILE A 438 12.39 20.89 -11.40
N VAL A 439 11.69 20.95 -10.27
CA VAL A 439 12.09 21.61 -9.01
C VAL A 439 11.73 20.70 -7.81
N PRO A 440 12.35 20.87 -6.64
CA PRO A 440 11.93 20.18 -5.42
C PRO A 440 10.51 20.57 -5.00
N GLY A 441 9.83 19.62 -4.35
CA GLY A 441 8.64 19.88 -3.55
C GLY A 441 8.98 20.23 -2.09
N ASP A 442 7.95 20.22 -1.25
CA ASP A 442 8.03 20.54 0.19
C ASP A 442 7.27 19.51 1.06
N ASP A 443 7.03 18.28 0.56
CA ASP A 443 6.35 17.23 1.33
C ASP A 443 7.28 16.49 2.32
N GLY A 444 8.59 16.76 2.28
CA GLY A 444 9.59 16.14 3.15
C GLY A 444 10.02 14.73 2.76
N GLY A 445 9.28 14.07 1.85
CA GLY A 445 9.59 12.74 1.34
C GLY A 445 10.71 12.74 0.30
N SER A 446 10.92 11.61 -0.39
CA SER A 446 11.99 11.48 -1.38
C SER A 446 11.58 10.91 -2.73
N ALA A 447 12.14 11.51 -3.78
CA ALA A 447 12.22 10.94 -5.13
C ALA A 447 13.27 9.79 -5.20
N TYR A 448 13.42 9.16 -6.37
CA TYR A 448 14.39 8.06 -6.57
C TYR A 448 15.83 8.56 -6.76
N ALA A 449 15.96 9.66 -7.50
CA ALA A 449 17.21 10.38 -7.74
C ALA A 449 16.90 11.88 -7.85
N PRO A 450 17.91 12.77 -7.85
CA PRO A 450 17.71 14.21 -7.95
C PRO A 450 16.87 14.61 -9.17
N GLY A 451 15.66 15.11 -8.90
CA GLY A 451 14.68 15.51 -9.92
C GLY A 451 14.05 14.36 -10.73
N ASP A 452 14.15 13.10 -10.31
CA ASP A 452 13.56 11.95 -11.03
C ASP A 452 12.84 10.96 -10.09
N SER A 453 11.63 10.57 -10.47
CA SER A 453 10.80 9.63 -9.69
C SER A 453 9.97 8.71 -10.59
N PRO A 454 10.08 7.38 -10.42
CA PRO A 454 9.22 6.42 -11.11
C PRO A 454 7.76 6.48 -10.62
N ALA A 455 7.47 7.13 -9.49
CA ALA A 455 6.11 7.45 -9.06
C ALA A 455 5.47 8.57 -9.90
N GLY A 456 6.25 9.25 -10.74
CA GLY A 456 5.81 10.32 -11.62
C GLY A 456 5.99 11.70 -10.99
N PHE A 457 5.22 12.67 -11.46
CA PHE A 457 5.37 14.08 -11.11
C PHE A 457 4.04 14.73 -10.69
N VAL A 458 4.12 15.78 -9.89
CA VAL A 458 3.06 16.77 -9.70
C VAL A 458 3.37 17.94 -10.64
N THR A 459 2.38 18.37 -11.43
CA THR A 459 2.50 19.61 -12.22
C THR A 459 1.97 20.77 -11.39
N LEU A 460 2.77 21.82 -11.23
CA LEU A 460 2.39 23.05 -10.53
C LEU A 460 1.60 23.98 -11.47
N ALA A 461 0.86 24.93 -10.89
CA ALA A 461 0.02 25.87 -11.66
C ALA A 461 0.79 26.77 -12.65
N ASP A 462 2.11 26.92 -12.46
CA ASP A 462 3.02 27.64 -13.37
C ASP A 462 3.66 26.74 -14.44
N GLY A 463 3.31 25.44 -14.48
CA GLY A 463 3.82 24.46 -15.43
C GLY A 463 5.12 23.77 -15.01
N ARG A 464 5.74 24.14 -13.89
CA ARG A 464 6.87 23.39 -13.31
C ARG A 464 6.42 22.02 -12.83
N LYS A 465 7.37 21.09 -12.66
CA LYS A 465 7.12 19.75 -12.12
C LYS A 465 7.89 19.49 -10.84
N VAL A 466 7.24 18.80 -9.91
CA VAL A 466 7.84 18.25 -8.70
C VAL A 466 7.88 16.72 -8.82
N PRO A 467 9.02 16.04 -8.61
CA PRO A 467 9.06 14.58 -8.61
C PRO A 467 8.27 14.06 -7.40
N ARG A 468 7.46 13.02 -7.56
CA ARG A 468 6.65 12.48 -6.45
C ARG A 468 7.52 11.73 -5.45
N SER A 469 7.35 12.06 -4.17
CA SER A 469 7.84 11.27 -3.05
C SER A 469 7.14 9.91 -2.98
N TYR A 470 7.85 8.85 -2.58
CA TYR A 470 7.25 7.54 -2.41
C TYR A 470 7.95 6.66 -1.37
N GLY A 471 7.20 5.68 -0.85
CA GLY A 471 7.49 4.99 0.41
C GLY A 471 8.89 4.42 0.52
N SER A 472 9.30 3.58 -0.43
CA SER A 472 10.60 2.91 -0.33
C SER A 472 11.78 3.89 -0.44
N MET A 473 11.63 5.02 -1.13
CA MET A 473 12.68 6.04 -1.21
C MET A 473 12.67 7.01 -0.02
N THR A 474 11.51 7.36 0.55
CA THR A 474 11.49 8.15 1.79
C THR A 474 12.11 7.36 2.96
N TYR A 475 11.88 6.05 3.06
CA TYR A 475 12.60 5.22 4.05
C TYR A 475 14.10 5.05 3.70
N ALA A 476 14.47 4.99 2.42
CA ALA A 476 15.88 5.00 2.01
C ALA A 476 16.58 6.32 2.38
N LEU A 477 15.90 7.47 2.22
CA LEU A 477 16.36 8.79 2.64
C LEU A 477 16.55 8.84 4.16
N LEU A 478 15.55 8.40 4.95
CA LEU A 478 15.63 8.35 6.41
C LEU A 478 16.83 7.52 6.88
N LYS A 479 17.02 6.33 6.29
CA LYS A 479 18.18 5.46 6.51
C LYS A 479 19.50 6.13 6.11
N GLY A 480 19.54 6.81 4.97
CA GLY A 480 20.70 7.54 4.47
C GLY A 480 21.11 8.68 5.40
N PHE A 481 20.16 9.50 5.86
CA PHE A 481 20.41 10.55 6.86
C PHE A 481 20.97 10.00 8.18
N ILE A 482 20.49 8.84 8.66
CA ILE A 482 21.04 8.19 9.86
C ILE A 482 22.51 7.81 9.65
N PHE A 483 22.86 7.21 8.50
CA PHE A 483 24.26 6.88 8.19
C PHE A 483 25.14 8.11 7.95
N ALA A 484 24.59 9.18 7.39
CA ALA A 484 25.26 10.48 7.24
C ALA A 484 25.34 11.29 8.56
N GLY A 485 24.94 10.70 9.69
CA GLY A 485 25.10 11.28 11.03
C GLY A 485 24.07 12.35 11.42
N LEU A 486 22.96 12.45 10.70
CA LEU A 486 21.96 13.49 10.91
C LEU A 486 21.14 13.25 12.20
N PRO A 487 21.03 14.24 13.12
CA PRO A 487 20.32 14.05 14.37
C PRO A 487 18.79 14.05 14.17
N LYS A 488 18.06 13.45 15.11
CA LYS A 488 16.61 13.30 15.02
C LYS A 488 15.84 14.62 14.92
N ASP A 489 16.34 15.67 15.55
CA ASP A 489 15.75 17.01 15.60
C ASP A 489 16.15 17.93 14.44
N ASP A 490 16.96 17.45 13.48
CA ASP A 490 17.24 18.19 12.25
C ASP A 490 15.96 18.39 11.41
N PRO A 491 15.70 19.59 10.86
CA PRO A 491 14.53 19.84 10.04
C PRO A 491 14.36 18.90 8.83
N ARG A 492 15.46 18.45 8.22
CA ARG A 492 15.42 17.49 7.08
C ARG A 492 14.98 16.11 7.54
N MET A 493 15.49 15.66 8.70
CA MET A 493 15.10 14.40 9.34
C MET A 493 13.63 14.44 9.79
N GLN A 494 13.19 15.54 10.41
CA GLN A 494 11.80 15.73 10.84
C GLN A 494 10.84 15.74 9.65
N ALA A 495 11.19 16.38 8.53
CA ALA A 495 10.35 16.39 7.33
C ALA A 495 10.18 14.98 6.74
N ALA A 496 11.26 14.19 6.62
CA ALA A 496 11.19 12.80 6.18
C ALA A 496 10.41 11.90 7.15
N TRP A 497 10.54 12.15 8.46
CA TRP A 497 9.79 11.45 9.50
C TRP A 497 8.30 11.76 9.48
N GLU A 498 7.91 13.02 9.23
CA GLU A 498 6.48 13.38 9.13
C GLU A 498 5.85 12.76 7.89
N TRP A 499 6.53 12.79 6.73
CA TRP A 499 6.06 12.08 5.53
C TRP A 499 5.83 10.58 5.81
N VAL A 500 6.77 9.93 6.53
CA VAL A 500 6.64 8.53 6.98
C VAL A 500 5.42 8.30 7.88
N ARG A 501 5.10 9.25 8.77
CA ARG A 501 3.92 9.17 9.64
C ARG A 501 2.61 9.36 8.88
N GLU A 502 2.56 10.32 7.96
CA GLU A 502 1.38 10.59 7.14
C GLU A 502 1.05 9.44 6.19
N HIS A 503 2.08 8.78 5.66
CA HIS A 503 1.97 7.73 4.63
C HIS A 503 2.22 6.31 5.17
N TYR A 504 2.17 6.08 6.49
CA TYR A 504 2.38 4.75 7.05
C TYR A 504 1.32 3.75 6.57
N THR A 505 1.76 2.65 5.93
CA THR A 505 0.88 1.59 5.44
C THR A 505 1.64 0.28 5.28
N LEU A 506 0.91 -0.84 5.31
CA LEU A 506 1.43 -2.19 5.03
C LEU A 506 0.71 -2.86 3.85
N ASP A 507 -0.09 -2.11 3.11
CA ASP A 507 -0.88 -2.62 1.97
C ASP A 507 -0.27 -2.29 0.60
N VAL A 508 0.44 -1.16 0.49
CA VAL A 508 1.00 -0.61 -0.74
C VAL A 508 2.37 0.01 -0.49
N ASN A 509 3.14 0.27 -1.54
CA ASN A 509 4.25 1.22 -1.53
C ASN A 509 3.65 2.61 -1.85
N PRO A 510 3.46 3.50 -0.86
CA PRO A 510 2.71 4.74 -1.04
C PRO A 510 3.41 5.73 -1.98
N GLY A 511 2.64 6.56 -2.69
CA GLY A 511 3.13 7.60 -3.62
C GLY A 511 2.82 7.33 -5.10
N PHE A 512 2.41 6.10 -5.45
CA PHE A 512 2.07 5.67 -6.81
C PHE A 512 0.57 5.76 -7.15
N GLU A 513 -0.26 6.33 -6.27
CA GLU A 513 -1.74 6.34 -6.37
C GLU A 513 -2.25 7.11 -7.60
N GLN A 514 -1.44 8.02 -8.13
CA GLN A 514 -1.72 8.83 -9.31
C GLN A 514 -1.18 8.21 -10.62
N SER A 515 -0.65 6.98 -10.55
CA SER A 515 -0.25 6.22 -11.73
C SER A 515 -1.48 5.71 -12.50
N PRO A 516 -1.49 5.76 -13.85
CA PRO A 516 -2.53 5.13 -14.66
C PRO A 516 -2.46 3.59 -14.64
N ASP A 517 -1.38 3.00 -14.12
CA ASP A 517 -1.27 1.56 -13.88
C ASP A 517 -1.81 1.22 -12.47
N PRO A 518 -2.95 0.51 -12.33
CA PRO A 518 -3.53 0.16 -11.03
C PRO A 518 -2.69 -0.83 -10.24
N ALA A 519 -1.68 -1.48 -10.85
CA ALA A 519 -0.71 -2.31 -10.15
C ALA A 519 0.44 -1.48 -9.52
N ALA A 520 0.60 -0.20 -9.88
CA ALA A 520 1.76 0.62 -9.50
C ALA A 520 1.94 0.77 -7.99
N ALA A 521 0.85 0.96 -7.23
CA ALA A 521 0.87 1.03 -5.77
C ALA A 521 1.39 -0.27 -5.11
N TYR A 522 1.38 -1.40 -5.81
CA TYR A 522 1.94 -2.66 -5.31
C TYR A 522 3.38 -2.91 -5.77
N GLN A 523 3.98 -2.06 -6.61
CA GLN A 523 5.34 -2.28 -7.12
C GLN A 523 6.38 -2.05 -6.02
N GLY A 524 7.26 -3.03 -5.80
CA GLY A 524 8.34 -2.93 -4.82
C GLY A 524 7.87 -3.02 -3.37
N LEU A 525 6.78 -3.74 -3.10
CA LEU A 525 6.15 -3.86 -1.79
C LEU A 525 7.03 -4.61 -0.77
N PHE A 526 7.71 -5.68 -1.17
CA PHE A 526 8.63 -6.41 -0.30
C PHE A 526 9.95 -5.64 -0.09
N TYR A 527 10.45 -4.96 -1.13
CA TYR A 527 11.59 -4.04 -1.00
C TYR A 527 11.25 -2.83 -0.12
N TYR A 528 10.02 -2.32 -0.20
CA TYR A 528 9.45 -1.32 0.70
C TYR A 528 9.44 -1.83 2.15
N PHE A 529 8.88 -3.02 2.41
CA PHE A 529 8.90 -3.62 3.75
C PHE A 529 10.33 -3.80 4.31
N HIS A 530 11.26 -4.26 3.48
CA HIS A 530 12.66 -4.41 3.88
C HIS A 530 13.31 -3.07 4.24
N THR A 531 13.16 -2.07 3.37
CA THR A 531 13.73 -0.73 3.58
C THR A 531 13.08 -0.04 4.78
N MET A 532 11.75 -0.13 4.91
CA MET A 532 10.98 0.37 6.04
C MET A 532 11.45 -0.26 7.35
N ALA A 533 11.43 -1.60 7.45
CA ALA A 533 11.78 -2.30 8.68
C ALA A 533 13.19 -1.94 9.13
N ARG A 534 14.13 -1.83 8.18
CA ARG A 534 15.50 -1.48 8.49
C ARG A 534 15.69 -0.01 8.86
N ALA A 535 15.00 0.91 8.19
CA ALA A 535 15.02 2.34 8.52
C ALA A 535 14.42 2.61 9.91
N LEU A 536 13.31 1.97 10.25
CA LEU A 536 12.65 2.11 11.57
C LEU A 536 13.47 1.48 12.71
N ASP A 537 14.13 0.35 12.44
CA ASP A 537 15.08 -0.29 13.36
C ASP A 537 16.29 0.61 13.65
N LEU A 538 16.92 1.15 12.60
CA LEU A 538 18.04 2.11 12.71
C LEU A 538 17.63 3.42 13.38
N TYR A 539 16.41 3.91 13.09
CA TYR A 539 15.85 5.09 13.74
C TYR A 539 15.50 4.81 15.21
N GLY A 540 15.35 3.55 15.63
CA GLY A 540 14.99 3.19 17.00
C GLY A 540 13.61 3.71 17.39
N ALA A 541 12.61 3.54 16.53
CA ALA A 541 11.21 3.75 16.88
C ALA A 541 10.57 2.43 17.33
N ASP A 542 9.88 2.43 18.46
CA ASP A 542 9.01 1.30 18.88
C ASP A 542 7.62 1.39 18.24
N THR A 543 7.14 2.62 18.02
CA THR A 543 5.83 2.92 17.44
C THR A 543 5.89 4.08 16.46
N ILE A 544 5.00 4.07 15.47
CA ILE A 544 4.70 5.22 14.60
C ILE A 544 3.34 5.77 15.02
N THR A 545 3.13 7.09 14.99
CA THR A 545 1.79 7.68 15.18
C THR A 545 1.39 8.35 13.87
N ASP A 546 0.32 7.87 13.24
CA ASP A 546 -0.10 8.36 11.93
C ASP A 546 -0.70 9.78 11.99
N GLN A 547 -1.09 10.31 10.83
CA GLN A 547 -1.80 11.59 10.69
C GLN A 547 -3.15 11.66 11.41
N ASN A 548 -3.79 10.52 11.69
CA ASN A 548 -5.06 10.45 12.42
C ASN A 548 -4.86 10.37 13.94
N GLY A 549 -3.61 10.30 14.42
CA GLY A 549 -3.27 10.06 15.82
C GLY A 549 -3.37 8.58 16.24
N GLN A 550 -3.54 7.65 15.30
CA GLN A 550 -3.48 6.22 15.53
C GLN A 550 -2.02 5.82 15.77
N VAL A 551 -1.77 5.16 16.90
CA VAL A 551 -0.46 4.59 17.19
C VAL A 551 -0.35 3.22 16.51
N HIS A 552 0.81 2.91 15.95
CA HIS A 552 1.12 1.69 15.22
C HIS A 552 2.32 0.98 15.85
N ALA A 553 2.13 -0.29 16.21
CA ALA A 553 3.19 -1.16 16.73
C ALA A 553 3.87 -1.84 15.55
N TRP A 554 4.59 -1.05 14.74
CA TRP A 554 5.00 -1.43 13.39
C TRP A 554 5.70 -2.79 13.30
N ARG A 555 6.48 -3.16 14.33
CA ARG A 555 7.13 -4.48 14.47
C ARG A 555 6.12 -5.62 14.43
N SER A 556 5.07 -5.52 15.26
CA SER A 556 4.00 -6.51 15.35
C SER A 556 3.09 -6.50 14.12
N GLU A 557 2.79 -5.32 13.60
CA GLU A 557 1.92 -5.16 12.42
C GLU A 557 2.59 -5.71 11.15
N LEU A 558 3.88 -5.41 10.94
CA LEU A 558 4.66 -5.95 9.83
C LEU A 558 4.85 -7.47 9.95
N ALA A 559 5.16 -7.98 11.15
CA ALA A 559 5.29 -9.41 11.38
C ALA A 559 3.98 -10.15 11.06
N GLY A 560 2.85 -9.68 11.60
CA GLY A 560 1.53 -10.23 11.31
C GLY A 560 1.15 -10.15 9.83
N ARG A 561 1.49 -9.04 9.16
CA ARG A 561 1.28 -8.87 7.72
C ARG A 561 2.08 -9.88 6.90
N LEU A 562 3.38 -10.02 7.17
CA LEU A 562 4.24 -10.95 6.45
C LEU A 562 3.83 -12.41 6.70
N VAL A 563 3.52 -12.80 7.94
CA VAL A 563 2.95 -14.11 8.26
C VAL A 563 1.68 -14.39 7.43
N ALA A 564 0.75 -13.44 7.36
CA ALA A 564 -0.49 -13.57 6.60
C ALA A 564 -0.30 -13.58 5.06
N MET A 565 0.81 -13.04 4.56
CA MET A 565 1.17 -13.05 3.13
C MET A 565 1.99 -14.28 2.72
N GLN A 566 2.40 -15.15 3.66
CA GLN A 566 3.20 -16.32 3.36
C GLN A 566 2.37 -17.38 2.61
N SER A 567 2.95 -17.98 1.57
CA SER A 567 2.36 -19.12 0.87
C SER A 567 2.19 -20.31 1.82
N PRO A 568 0.96 -20.85 2.00
CA PRO A 568 0.74 -22.03 2.83
C PRO A 568 1.27 -23.32 2.19
N ASP A 569 1.48 -23.32 0.87
CA ASP A 569 1.87 -24.53 0.11
C ASP A 569 3.34 -24.89 0.27
N ASN A 570 4.22 -23.87 0.34
CA ASN A 570 5.68 -24.05 0.32
C ASN A 570 6.45 -23.08 1.22
N GLY A 571 5.79 -22.13 1.92
CA GLY A 571 6.46 -21.17 2.80
C GLY A 571 7.13 -19.98 2.11
N SER A 572 7.01 -19.81 0.78
CA SER A 572 7.58 -18.67 0.06
C SER A 572 6.72 -17.40 0.17
N TRP A 573 7.32 -16.25 -0.16
CA TRP A 573 6.61 -15.01 -0.50
C TRP A 573 6.83 -14.64 -1.96
N ILE A 574 5.86 -13.95 -2.54
CA ILE A 574 5.89 -13.43 -3.92
C ILE A 574 4.86 -12.30 -4.03
N ASN A 575 5.15 -11.29 -4.85
CA ASN A 575 4.19 -10.21 -5.13
C ASN A 575 3.28 -10.60 -6.30
N HIS A 576 2.11 -11.16 -5.98
CA HIS A 576 1.11 -11.52 -6.98
C HIS A 576 0.44 -10.31 -7.65
N ASN A 577 0.41 -9.14 -7.00
CA ASN A 577 -0.25 -7.94 -7.52
C ASN A 577 0.64 -7.21 -8.54
N ALA A 578 1.96 -7.21 -8.33
CA ALA A 578 2.92 -6.54 -9.19
C ALA A 578 4.26 -7.32 -9.25
N PRO A 579 4.51 -8.14 -10.29
CA PRO A 579 5.75 -8.90 -10.42
C PRO A 579 6.97 -8.06 -10.86
N ARG A 580 6.77 -6.75 -11.11
CA ARG A 580 7.79 -5.78 -11.52
C ARG A 580 8.83 -5.58 -10.40
N TRP A 581 10.02 -5.08 -10.78
CA TRP A 581 11.18 -4.95 -9.89
C TRP A 581 11.54 -6.27 -9.19
N TRP A 582 11.44 -7.38 -9.94
CA TRP A 582 11.82 -8.73 -9.51
C TRP A 582 11.00 -9.32 -8.35
N GLU A 583 9.92 -8.68 -7.89
CA GLU A 583 9.09 -9.24 -6.81
C GLU A 583 8.18 -10.39 -7.26
N GLY A 584 8.11 -10.65 -8.57
CA GLY A 584 7.62 -11.91 -9.13
C GLY A 584 8.60 -13.09 -8.98
N ASN A 585 9.83 -12.85 -8.50
CA ASN A 585 10.77 -13.91 -8.16
C ASN A 585 10.59 -14.31 -6.67
N PRO A 586 10.11 -15.52 -6.36
CA PRO A 586 9.82 -15.93 -4.99
C PRO A 586 11.08 -16.07 -4.13
N VAL A 587 12.26 -16.29 -4.71
CA VAL A 587 13.54 -16.34 -3.98
C VAL A 587 13.88 -14.95 -3.42
N LEU A 588 13.76 -13.90 -4.25
CA LEU A 588 14.08 -12.54 -3.84
C LEU A 588 13.02 -11.97 -2.88
N ALA A 589 11.72 -12.17 -3.18
CA ALA A 589 10.64 -11.74 -2.30
C ALA A 589 10.68 -12.45 -0.93
N THR A 590 11.00 -13.74 -0.87
CA THR A 590 11.23 -14.46 0.40
C THR A 590 12.45 -13.91 1.14
N SER A 591 13.53 -13.54 0.44
CA SER A 591 14.71 -12.94 1.06
C SER A 591 14.38 -11.60 1.73
N TYR A 592 13.65 -10.71 1.03
CA TYR A 592 13.16 -9.47 1.62
C TYR A 592 12.22 -9.70 2.80
N ALA A 593 11.31 -10.69 2.72
CA ALA A 593 10.42 -11.03 3.82
C ALA A 593 11.20 -11.49 5.08
N LEU A 594 12.19 -12.37 4.92
CA LEU A 594 13.03 -12.83 6.05
C LEU A 594 13.91 -11.72 6.65
N LEU A 595 14.45 -10.83 5.82
CA LEU A 595 15.20 -9.65 6.29
C LEU A 595 14.27 -8.68 7.04
N SER A 596 13.07 -8.44 6.52
CA SER A 596 12.04 -7.63 7.18
C SER A 596 11.62 -8.22 8.52
N LEU A 597 11.38 -9.54 8.58
CA LEU A 597 11.04 -10.24 9.82
C LEU A 597 12.20 -10.21 10.82
N GLY A 598 13.45 -10.40 10.37
CA GLY A 598 14.63 -10.27 11.23
C GLY A 598 14.83 -8.86 11.79
N SER A 599 14.52 -7.82 11.01
CA SER A 599 14.53 -6.43 11.48
C SER A 599 13.30 -6.07 12.33
N ALA A 600 12.17 -6.77 12.19
CA ALA A 600 10.94 -6.50 12.91
C ALA A 600 10.85 -7.23 14.27
N LEU A 601 11.34 -8.47 14.35
CA LEU A 601 11.30 -9.30 15.55
C LEU A 601 11.91 -8.54 16.74
N PRO A 602 11.14 -8.23 17.80
CA PRO A 602 11.70 -7.61 18.99
C PRO A 602 12.77 -8.51 19.61
N GLN A 603 13.89 -7.94 20.07
CA GLN A 603 14.92 -8.70 20.78
C GLN A 603 14.42 -9.18 22.14
#